data_AF-A0A0F9LRZ8-F1
#
_entry.id   AF-A0A0F9LRZ8-F1
#
_cell.length_a   1.000
_cell.length_b   1.000
_cell.length_c   1.000
_cell.angle_alpha   90.00
_cell.angle_beta   90.00
_cell.angle_gamma   90.00
#
_symmetry.space_group_name_H-M   'P 1'
#
loop_
_entity.id
_entity.type
_entity.pdbx_description
1 polymer ?
#
loop_
_entity_poly.entity_id
_entity_poly.type
_entity_poly.pdbx_seq_one_letter_code
_entity_poly.pdbx_strand_id
1 'polypeptide(L)'
;GSDSSIIYEKEYIKKDGTIFPINARFWIIKDVQGDPVRIWGIVRDLTDRKKKEKEIFDLAQFPSENPYPVLRVNKTEVMYINDIGQKLLNTKENNQIPDIFKKNVKKTLESNQITES
;
A
#
# COMPACT_ATOMS: atom_id res chain seq x y z
N GLY A 1 -21.56 -19.64 25.87
CA GLY A 1 -20.46 -20.33 25.15
C GLY A 1 -20.05 -19.46 24.01
N SER A 2 -18.75 -19.16 23.87
CA SER A 2 -18.23 -18.20 22.90
C SER A 2 -18.55 -18.63 21.45
N ASP A 3 -19.38 -17.83 20.77
CA ASP A 3 -19.52 -17.83 19.31
C ASP A 3 -18.18 -17.44 18.68
N SER A 4 -17.30 -18.41 18.49
CA SER A 4 -16.05 -18.21 17.77
C SER A 4 -16.36 -18.08 16.28
N SER A 5 -16.68 -16.86 15.85
CA SER A 5 -16.73 -16.54 14.43
C SER A 5 -15.32 -16.56 13.87
N ILE A 6 -15.07 -17.41 12.86
CA ILE A 6 -13.74 -17.53 12.29
C ILE A 6 -13.65 -16.74 11.00
N ILE A 7 -12.65 -15.87 10.93
CA ILE A 7 -12.35 -15.02 9.78
C ILE A 7 -11.23 -15.69 9.01
N TYR A 8 -11.44 -15.94 7.73
CA TYR A 8 -10.39 -16.45 6.86
C TYR A 8 -10.39 -15.73 5.52
N GLU A 9 -9.20 -15.38 5.04
CA GLU A 9 -9.01 -15.03 3.64
C GLU A 9 -8.90 -16.32 2.82
N LYS A 10 -9.64 -16.38 1.70
CA LYS A 10 -9.59 -17.50 0.75
C LYS A 10 -9.75 -17.00 -0.67
N GLU A 11 -9.38 -17.85 -1.62
CA GLU A 11 -9.71 -17.66 -3.02
C GLU A 11 -11.02 -18.35 -3.35
N TYR A 12 -11.93 -17.63 -4.00
CA TYR A 12 -13.21 -18.13 -4.50
C TYR A 12 -13.24 -18.06 -6.02
N ILE A 13 -14.03 -18.94 -6.64
CA ILE A 13 -14.18 -19.02 -8.09
C ILE A 13 -15.59 -18.52 -8.42
N LYS A 14 -15.70 -17.49 -9.27
CA LYS A 14 -16.98 -17.02 -9.82
C LYS A 14 -17.54 -18.07 -10.79
N LYS A 15 -18.83 -17.96 -11.12
CA LYS A 15 -19.47 -18.88 -12.09
C LYS A 15 -18.76 -18.90 -13.46
N ASP A 16 -18.13 -17.80 -13.84
CA ASP A 16 -17.35 -17.66 -15.08
C ASP A 16 -15.92 -18.22 -15.01
N GLY A 17 -15.50 -18.77 -13.85
CA GLY A 17 -14.17 -19.32 -13.62
C GLY A 17 -13.16 -18.32 -13.05
N THR A 18 -13.51 -17.05 -12.88
CA THR A 18 -12.60 -16.03 -12.33
C THR A 18 -12.28 -16.32 -10.86
N ILE A 19 -10.99 -16.42 -10.53
CA ILE A 19 -10.52 -16.55 -9.14
C ILE A 19 -10.41 -15.16 -8.52
N PHE A 20 -10.95 -14.99 -7.32
CA PHE A 20 -10.89 -13.71 -6.60
C PHE A 20 -10.72 -13.91 -5.09
N PRO A 21 -9.98 -13.02 -4.42
CA PRO A 21 -9.76 -13.09 -2.98
C PRO A 21 -11.02 -12.63 -2.25
N ILE A 22 -11.38 -13.35 -1.19
CA ILE A 22 -12.47 -12.98 -0.30
C ILE A 22 -12.03 -12.97 1.15
N ASN A 23 -12.74 -12.19 1.96
CA ASN A 23 -12.79 -12.36 3.41
C ASN A 23 -14.13 -13.00 3.77
N ALA A 24 -14.09 -14.20 4.34
CA ALA A 24 -15.29 -14.91 4.78
C ALA A 24 -15.35 -15.00 6.29
N ARG A 25 -16.54 -14.79 6.85
CA ARG A 25 -16.86 -15.08 8.24
C ARG A 25 -18.11 -15.94 8.31
N PHE A 26 -18.04 -17.03 9.08
CA PHE A 26 -19.13 -17.97 9.25
C PHE A 26 -19.48 -18.17 10.73
N TRP A 27 -20.75 -18.46 10.96
CA TRP A 27 -21.33 -18.84 12.25
C TRP A 27 -22.15 -20.12 12.08
N ILE A 28 -22.01 -21.03 13.04
CA ILE A 28 -22.82 -22.25 13.10
C ILE A 28 -23.99 -21.98 14.04
N ILE A 29 -25.20 -22.03 13.49
CA ILE A 29 -26.43 -21.92 14.26
C ILE A 29 -26.80 -23.33 14.73
N LYS A 30 -26.89 -23.49 16.05
CA LYS A 30 -27.23 -24.76 16.71
C LYS A 30 -28.66 -24.72 17.23
N ASP A 31 -29.31 -25.88 17.31
CA ASP A 31 -30.61 -26.01 17.96
C ASP A 31 -30.48 -26.03 19.50
N VAL A 32 -31.60 -26.28 20.19
CA VAL A 32 -31.66 -26.34 21.66
C VAL A 32 -30.90 -27.51 22.26
N GLN A 33 -30.63 -28.58 21.49
CA GLN A 33 -29.82 -29.72 21.92
C GLN A 33 -28.33 -29.50 21.64
N GLY A 34 -27.98 -28.44 20.91
CA GLY A 34 -26.61 -28.10 20.54
C GLY A 34 -26.20 -28.64 19.17
N ASP A 35 -27.12 -29.24 18.43
CA ASP A 35 -26.84 -29.81 17.12
C ASP A 35 -26.81 -28.73 16.03
N PRO A 36 -25.83 -28.76 15.11
CA PRO A 36 -25.70 -27.75 14.06
C PRO A 36 -26.82 -27.90 13.03
N VAL A 37 -27.67 -26.88 12.92
CA VAL A 37 -28.82 -26.89 11.99
C VAL A 37 -28.62 -25.98 10.79
N ARG A 38 -27.82 -24.91 10.92
CA ARG A 38 -27.57 -23.95 9.83
C ARG A 38 -26.18 -23.34 9.91
N ILE A 39 -25.68 -22.90 8.76
CA ILE A 39 -24.51 -22.03 8.65
C ILE A 39 -24.97 -20.70 8.11
N TRP A 40 -24.61 -19.62 8.79
CA TRP A 40 -24.77 -18.26 8.29
C TRP A 40 -23.39 -17.65 8.05
N GLY A 41 -23.24 -16.86 7.00
CA GLY A 41 -21.94 -16.27 6.69
C GLY A 41 -22.03 -15.01 5.85
N ILE A 42 -20.97 -14.22 5.96
CA ILE A 42 -20.75 -13.02 5.16
C ILE A 42 -19.47 -13.22 4.36
N VAL A 43 -19.55 -12.98 3.05
CA VAL A 43 -18.42 -13.04 2.13
C VAL A 43 -18.21 -11.64 1.56
N ARG A 44 -17.00 -11.11 1.72
CA ARG A 44 -16.60 -9.82 1.15
C ARG A 44 -15.52 -10.04 0.09
N ASP A 45 -15.78 -9.56 -1.12
CA ASP A 45 -14.77 -9.51 -2.19
C ASP A 45 -13.65 -8.51 -1.80
N LEU A 46 -12.40 -8.95 -1.88
CA LEU A 46 -11.22 -8.13 -1.56
C LEU A 46 -10.50 -7.62 -2.81
N THR A 47 -11.01 -7.89 -4.01
CA THR A 47 -10.35 -7.58 -5.29
C THR A 47 -9.97 -6.10 -5.40
N ASP A 48 -10.92 -5.20 -5.16
CA ASP A 48 -10.66 -3.75 -5.30
C ASP A 48 -9.66 -3.25 -4.27
N ARG A 49 -9.72 -3.79 -3.04
CA ARG A 49 -8.77 -3.43 -1.99
C ARG A 49 -7.36 -3.86 -2.36
N LYS A 50 -7.18 -5.13 -2.76
CA LYS A 50 -5.88 -5.68 -3.14
C LYS A 50 -5.32 -5.03 -4.40
N LYS A 51 -6.17 -4.63 -5.36
CA LYS A 51 -5.74 -3.86 -6.55
C LYS A 51 -5.19 -2.49 -6.17
N LYS A 52 -5.88 -1.73 -5.30
CA LYS A 52 -5.40 -0.42 -4.82
C LYS A 52 -4.13 -0.54 -4.00
N GLU A 53 -4.04 -1.54 -3.13
CA GLU A 53 -2.83 -1.83 -2.36
C GLU A 53 -1.65 -2.15 -3.29
N LYS A 54 -1.88 -2.97 -4.32
CA LYS A 54 -0.88 -3.28 -5.35
C LYS A 54 -0.48 -2.04 -6.16
N GLU A 55 -1.43 -1.21 -6.57
CA GLU A 55 -1.13 0.02 -7.30
C GLU A 55 -0.28 0.99 -6.46
N ILE A 56 -0.62 1.18 -5.18
CA ILE A 56 0.18 1.98 -4.25
C ILE A 56 1.58 1.38 -4.09
N PHE A 57 1.68 0.07 -3.95
CA PHE A 57 2.97 -0.63 -3.82
C PHE A 57 3.82 -0.48 -5.08
N ASP A 58 3.26 -0.75 -6.26
CA ASP A 58 3.95 -0.66 -7.54
C ASP A 58 4.43 0.81 -7.75
N LEU A 59 3.57 1.81 -7.49
CA LEU A 59 3.95 3.23 -7.54
C LEU A 59 5.06 3.60 -6.55
N ALA A 60 5.10 2.96 -5.37
CA ALA A 60 6.17 3.16 -4.39
C ALA A 60 7.49 2.48 -4.79
N GLN A 61 7.45 1.42 -5.59
CA GLN A 61 8.64 0.70 -6.07
C GLN A 61 9.25 1.30 -7.35
N PHE A 62 8.45 1.98 -8.19
CA PHE A 62 8.94 2.65 -9.40
C PHE A 62 10.19 3.53 -9.18
N PRO A 63 10.26 4.36 -8.12
CA PRO A 63 11.45 5.15 -7.82
C PRO A 63 12.71 4.32 -7.53
N SER A 64 12.57 3.16 -6.87
CA SER A 64 13.72 2.31 -6.50
C SER A 64 14.29 1.53 -7.68
N GLU A 65 13.46 1.16 -8.65
CA GLU A 65 13.89 0.45 -9.86
C GLU A 65 14.39 1.37 -10.97
N ASN A 66 14.14 2.68 -10.85
CA ASN A 66 14.58 3.66 -11.82
C ASN A 66 16.12 3.69 -11.91
N PRO A 67 16.72 3.47 -13.09
CA PRO A 67 18.17 3.52 -13.26
C PRO A 67 18.76 4.93 -13.09
N TYR A 68 17.93 5.98 -13.08
CA TYR A 68 18.33 7.36 -12.82
C TYR A 68 18.14 7.74 -11.33
N PRO A 69 18.91 8.71 -10.81
CA PRO A 69 18.69 9.26 -9.48
C PRO A 69 17.25 9.77 -9.30
N VAL A 70 16.56 9.26 -8.28
CA VAL A 70 15.25 9.79 -7.86
C VAL A 70 15.37 10.28 -6.43
N LEU A 71 15.00 11.54 -6.21
CA LEU A 71 15.06 12.22 -4.93
C LEU A 71 13.72 12.89 -4.63
N ARG A 72 13.18 12.68 -3.44
CA ARG A 72 12.04 13.41 -2.89
C ARG A 72 12.48 14.13 -1.62
N VAL A 73 12.13 15.41 -1.52
CA VAL A 73 12.47 16.26 -0.37
C VAL A 73 11.24 16.99 0.16
N ASN A 74 11.25 17.36 1.43
CA ASN A 74 10.34 18.36 1.98
C ASN A 74 11.04 19.73 2.06
N LYS A 75 10.63 20.63 2.95
CA LYS A 75 11.27 21.95 3.14
C LYS A 75 12.70 21.86 3.69
N THR A 76 13.04 20.78 4.38
CA THR A 76 14.23 20.69 5.23
C THR A 76 15.06 19.44 4.96
N GLU A 77 14.43 18.33 4.62
CA GLU A 77 15.07 17.02 4.61
C GLU A 77 14.69 16.17 3.38
N VAL A 78 15.48 15.12 3.17
CA VAL A 78 15.25 14.07 2.18
C VAL A 78 14.19 13.11 2.70
N MET A 79 13.06 13.04 2.00
CA MET A 79 11.96 12.12 2.29
C MET A 79 12.15 10.75 1.67
N TYR A 80 12.87 10.68 0.55
CA TYR A 80 13.18 9.44 -0.15
C TYR A 80 14.33 9.67 -1.12
N ILE A 81 15.21 8.68 -1.28
CA ILE A 81 16.24 8.67 -2.31
C ILE A 81 16.58 7.24 -2.71
N ASN A 82 16.57 6.94 -4.01
CA ASN A 82 16.93 5.61 -4.52
C ASN A 82 18.45 5.37 -4.47
N ASP A 83 18.87 4.10 -4.64
CA ASP A 83 20.28 3.70 -4.49
C ASP A 83 21.23 4.47 -5.41
N ILE A 84 20.79 4.77 -6.64
CA ILE A 84 21.58 5.56 -7.59
C ILE A 84 21.77 6.98 -7.08
N GLY A 85 20.69 7.61 -6.60
CA GLY A 85 20.75 8.93 -5.99
C GLY A 85 21.61 8.97 -4.74
N GLN A 86 21.54 7.95 -3.87
CA GLN A 86 22.34 7.88 -2.66
C GLN A 86 23.84 7.89 -2.97
N LYS A 87 24.26 7.09 -3.96
CA LYS A 87 25.65 7.03 -4.41
C LYS A 87 26.11 8.34 -5.04
N LEU A 88 25.27 8.95 -5.89
CA LEU A 88 25.63 10.17 -6.61
C LEU A 88 25.71 11.39 -5.69
N LEU A 89 24.74 11.54 -4.79
CA LEU A 89 24.56 12.73 -3.97
C LEU A 89 25.16 12.59 -2.56
N ASN A 90 25.68 11.41 -2.23
CA ASN A 90 26.21 11.06 -0.92
C ASN A 90 25.27 11.46 0.24
N THR A 91 23.97 11.16 0.06
CA THR A 91 22.93 11.46 1.04
C THR A 91 21.96 10.29 1.16
N LYS A 92 21.13 10.30 2.21
CA LYS A 92 20.15 9.25 2.50
C LYS A 92 18.86 9.87 3.03
N GLU A 93 17.83 9.05 3.18
CA GLU A 93 16.57 9.45 3.82
C GLU A 93 16.82 10.04 5.22
N ASN A 94 16.04 11.06 5.58
CA ASN A 94 16.13 11.85 6.82
C ASN A 94 17.38 12.73 6.96
N ASN A 95 18.29 12.78 5.97
CA ASN A 95 19.34 13.79 5.94
C ASN A 95 18.78 15.16 5.53
N GLN A 96 19.49 16.23 5.86
CA GLN A 96 19.22 17.54 5.27
C GLN A 96 19.34 17.51 3.74
N ILE A 97 18.55 18.35 3.09
CA ILE A 97 18.59 18.54 1.63
C ILE A 97 20.03 18.90 1.22
N PRO A 98 20.62 18.24 0.20
CA PRO A 98 21.93 18.63 -0.32
C PRO A 98 21.97 20.11 -0.70
N ASP A 99 23.06 20.80 -0.37
CA ASP A 99 23.17 22.25 -0.54
C ASP A 99 22.86 22.73 -1.96
N ILE A 100 23.22 21.91 -2.96
CA ILE A 100 22.95 22.16 -4.38
C ILE A 100 21.46 22.34 -4.70
N PHE A 101 20.56 21.76 -3.90
CA PHE A 101 19.11 21.83 -4.12
C PHE A 101 18.39 22.82 -3.20
N LYS A 102 19.00 23.25 -2.08
CA LYS A 102 18.34 24.11 -1.06
C LYS A 102 17.72 25.38 -1.67
N LYS A 103 18.44 26.05 -2.57
CA LYS A 103 17.96 27.29 -3.22
C LYS A 103 16.73 27.03 -4.11
N ASN A 104 16.78 25.97 -4.92
CA ASN A 104 15.71 25.62 -5.84
C ASN A 104 14.45 25.18 -5.08
N VAL A 105 14.61 24.33 -4.06
CA VAL A 105 13.51 23.88 -3.20
C VAL A 105 12.82 25.06 -2.52
N LYS A 106 13.60 25.99 -1.95
CA LYS A 106 13.05 27.20 -1.32
C LYS A 106 12.21 28.02 -2.31
N LYS A 107 12.74 28.28 -3.50
CA LYS A 107 12.06 29.08 -4.54
C LYS A 107 10.76 28.43 -5.02
N THR A 108 10.77 27.12 -5.27
CA THR A 108 9.59 26.37 -5.75
C THR A 108 8.48 26.34 -4.69
N LEU A 109 8.83 26.18 -3.40
CA LEU A 109 7.85 26.15 -2.31
C LEU A 109 7.29 27.53 -1.95
N GLU A 110 8.03 28.61 -2.18
CA GLU A 110 7.55 29.99 -2.00
C GLU A 110 6.68 30.46 -3.18
N SER A 111 6.93 29.96 -4.39
CA SER A 111 6.19 30.37 -5.61
C SER A 111 4.97 29.51 -5.92
N ASN A 112 4.82 28.35 -5.27
CA ASN A 112 3.74 27.37 -5.52
C ASN A 112 3.63 26.93 -6.99
N GLN A 113 4.74 27.02 -7.75
CA GLN A 113 4.84 26.64 -9.15
C GLN A 113 5.69 25.37 -9.28
N ILE A 114 5.28 24.45 -10.14
CA ILE A 114 6.09 23.27 -10.50
C ILE A 114 7.15 23.74 -11.49
N THR A 115 8.42 23.54 -11.16
CA THR A 115 9.54 23.84 -12.07
C THR A 115 10.10 22.52 -12.60
N GLU A 116 10.07 22.33 -13.92
CA GLU A 116 10.82 21.26 -14.59
C GLU A 116 12.24 21.76 -14.88
N SER A 117 13.26 20.97 -14.53
CA SER A 117 14.68 21.29 -14.76
C SER A 117 15.45 20.07 -15.22
#